data_AF-A0A0G0PDE1-F1
#
_entry.id   AF-A0A0G0PDE1-F1
#
_cell.length_a   1.000
_cell.length_b   1.000
_cell.length_c   1.000
_cell.angle_alpha   90.00
_cell.angle_beta   90.00
_cell.angle_gamma   90.00
#
_symmetry.space_group_name_H-M   'P 1'
#
loop_
_entity.id
_entity.type
_entity.pdbx_description
1 polymer ?
#
loop_
_entity_poly.entity_id
_entity_poly.type
_entity_poly.pdbx_seq_one_letter_code
_entity_poly.pdbx_strand_id
1 'polypeptide(L)' 'MQLSLGEEKRQVIGGIGKTYEPEQLIGREIIIVANLEPRNLMGLESQGMLLAASDENGIALLAPDKEVTPGSKIS' A
#
# COMPACT_ATOMS: atom_id res chain seq x y z
N MET A 1 -2.56 5.06 6.36
CA MET A 1 -1.15 4.61 6.56
C MET A 1 -0.23 5.52 5.77
N GLN A 2 1.01 5.71 6.25
CA GLN A 2 2.03 6.48 5.51
C GLN A 2 3.03 5.52 4.86
N LEU A 3 3.24 5.70 3.56
CA LEU A 3 4.15 4.89 2.75
C LEU A 3 5.34 5.75 2.31
N SER A 4 6.53 5.16 2.31
CA SER A 4 7.74 5.80 1.78
C SER A 4 8.01 5.30 0.36
N LEU A 5 8.19 6.23 -0.58
CA LEU A 5 8.63 5.97 -1.95
C LEU A 5 10.07 6.46 -2.14
N GLY A 6 10.89 6.37 -1.09
CA GLY A 6 12.24 6.93 -1.06
C GLY A 6 12.21 8.36 -0.53
N GLU A 7 12.29 9.35 -1.42
CA GLU A 7 12.30 10.77 -1.04
C GLU A 7 10.90 11.32 -0.76
N GLU A 8 9.86 10.69 -1.30
CA GLU A 8 8.46 11.08 -1.10
C GLU A 8 7.76 10.21 -0.07
N LYS A 9 6.89 10.82 0.72
CA LYS A 9 5.93 10.10 1.59
C LYS A 9 4.52 10.35 1.10
N ARG A 10 3.70 9.30 1.09
CA ARG A 10 2.29 9.40 0.67
C ARG A 10 1.36 8.75 1.68
N GLN A 11 0.18 9.35 1.80
CA GLN A 11 -0.91 8.77 2.57
C GLN A 11 -1.74 7.86 1.67
N VAL A 12 -1.91 6.60 2.07
CA VAL A 12 -2.80 5.65 1.40
C VAL A 12 -3.79 5.09 2.42
N ILE A 13 -5.03 4.89 1.97
CA ILE A 13 -6.11 4.30 2.75
C ILE A 13 -6.48 2.99 2.07
N GLY A 14 -6.25 1.88 2.77
CA GLY A 14 -6.59 0.54 2.31
C GLY A 14 -7.60 -0.13 3.20
N GLY A 15 -8.56 -0.82 2.59
CA GLY A 15 -9.55 -1.66 3.29
C GLY A 15 -8.97 -2.98 3.80
N ILE A 16 -7.74 -2.99 4.32
CA ILE A 16 -7.01 -4.20 4.71
C ILE A 16 -6.99 -4.45 6.23
N GLY A 17 -7.56 -3.55 7.01
CA GLY A 17 -7.54 -3.61 8.48
C GLY A 17 -8.32 -4.77 9.09
N LYS A 18 -9.04 -5.56 8.28
CA LYS A 18 -9.65 -6.83 8.73
C LYS A 18 -8.71 -8.03 8.63
N THR A 19 -7.64 -7.91 7.86
CA THR A 19 -6.74 -9.02 7.51
C THR A 19 -5.35 -8.83 8.09
N TYR A 20 -4.91 -7.58 8.28
CA TYR A 20 -3.59 -7.26 8.79
C TYR A 20 -3.67 -6.34 10.00
N GLU A 21 -2.94 -6.73 11.05
CA GLU A 21 -2.72 -5.88 12.21
C GLU A 21 -1.70 -4.77 11.85
N PRO A 22 -1.82 -3.57 12.45
CA PRO A 22 -0.93 -2.45 12.16
C PRO A 22 0.56 -2.78 12.31
N GLU A 23 0.91 -3.61 13.30
CA GLU A 23 2.28 -4.03 13.61
C GLU A 23 2.91 -4.87 12.48
N GLN A 24 2.10 -5.66 11.75
CA GLN A 24 2.56 -6.49 10.63
C GLN A 24 2.84 -5.68 9.37
N LEU A 25 2.42 -4.41 9.34
CA LEU A 25 2.57 -3.51 8.19
C LEU A 25 3.79 -2.60 8.36
N ILE A 26 4.32 -2.46 9.57
CA ILE A 26 5.51 -1.64 9.83
C ILE A 26 6.73 -2.31 9.20
N GLY A 27 7.44 -1.58 8.35
CA GLY A 27 8.64 -2.07 7.66
C GLY A 27 8.36 -3.03 6.50
N ARG A 28 7.10 -3.34 6.21
CA ARG A 28 6.73 -4.23 5.11
C ARG A 28 6.79 -3.51 3.77
N GLU A 29 7.46 -4.12 2.80
CA GLU A 29 7.44 -3.66 1.41
C GLU A 29 6.14 -4.08 0.73
N ILE A 30 5.49 -3.13 0.08
CA ILE A 30 4.22 -3.34 -0.61
C ILE A 30 4.22 -2.61 -1.95
N ILE A 31 3.37 -3.06 -2.86
CA ILE A 31 3.20 -2.43 -4.16
C ILE A 31 1.98 -1.50 -4.14
N ILE A 32 2.15 -0.29 -4.66
CA ILE A 32 1.08 0.69 -4.82
C ILE A 32 1.03 1.26 -6.23
N VAL A 33 -0.17 1.68 -6.64
CA VAL A 33 -0.40 2.54 -7.79
C VAL A 33 -0.26 3.98 -7.34
N ALA A 34 0.79 4.66 -7.81
CA ALA A 34 1.15 6.02 -7.40
C ALA A 34 0.71 7.13 -8.38
N ASN A 35 0.12 6.80 -9.53
CA ASN A 35 -0.31 7.79 -10.53
C ASN A 35 -1.81 8.15 -10.45
N LEU A 36 -2.52 7.71 -9.42
CA LEU A 36 -3.94 7.98 -9.26
C LEU A 36 -4.17 9.38 -8.67
N GLU A 37 -5.23 10.03 -9.11
CA GLU A 37 -5.71 11.27 -8.50
C GLU A 37 -6.09 11.03 -7.02
N PRO A 38 -5.74 11.95 -6.11
CA PRO A 38 -6.12 11.85 -4.71
C PRO A 38 -7.63 11.71 -4.56
N ARG A 39 -8.06 10.76 -3.73
CA ARG A 39 -9.48 10.51 -3.48
C ARG A 39 -9.76 10.53 -1.99
N ASN A 40 -10.82 11.22 -1.60
CA ASN A 40 -11.28 11.23 -0.21
C ASN A 40 -12.01 9.91 0.10
N LEU A 41 -11.46 9.13 1.02
CA LEU A 41 -12.09 7.94 1.58
C LEU A 41 -12.29 8.15 3.08
N MET A 42 -13.53 8.00 3.56
CA MET A 42 -13.87 8.13 4.99
C MET A 42 -13.38 9.45 5.63
N GLY A 43 -13.40 10.56 4.87
CA GLY A 43 -12.97 11.88 5.34
C GLY A 43 -11.45 12.12 5.34
N LEU A 44 -10.67 11.15 4.85
CA LEU A 44 -9.21 11.27 4.72
C LEU A 44 -8.80 11.16 3.24
N GLU A 45 -7.78 11.92 2.85
CA GLU A 45 -7.25 11.88 1.49
C GLU A 45 -6.36 10.66 1.27
N SER A 46 -6.65 9.84 0.26
CA SER A 46 -5.80 8.74 -0.20
C SER A 46 -5.13 9.11 -1.52
N GLN A 47 -3.80 9.12 -1.53
CA GLN A 47 -2.94 9.52 -2.65
C GLN A 47 -2.34 8.31 -3.39
N GLY A 48 -3.08 7.21 -3.42
CA GLY A 48 -2.68 5.98 -4.06
C GLY A 48 -3.61 4.82 -3.73
N MET A 49 -3.34 3.69 -4.37
CA MET A 49 -4.06 2.44 -4.15
C MET A 49 -3.05 1.32 -3.94
N LEU A 50 -3.23 0.55 -2.87
CA LEU A 50 -2.41 -0.63 -2.60
C LEU A 50 -2.88 -1.81 -3.45
N LEU A 51 -1.92 -2.57 -3.98
CA LEU A 51 -2.21 -3.76 -4.77
C LEU A 51 -2.23 -4.99 -3.88
N ALA A 52 -3.33 -5.72 -3.96
CA ALA A 52 -3.54 -6.95 -3.23
C ALA A 52 -4.31 -7.93 -4.11
N ALA A 53 -4.01 -9.21 -3.98
CA ALA A 53 -4.90 -10.27 -4.42
C ALA A 53 -6.02 -10.43 -3.39
N SER A 54 -7.25 -10.61 -3.85
CA SER A 54 -8.41 -10.84 -2.97
C SER A 54 -9.16 -12.07 -3.46
N ASP A 55 -9.44 -13.00 -2.56
CA ASP A 55 -10.20 -14.22 -2.83
C ASP A 55 -11.15 -14.54 -1.66
N GLU A 56 -11.76 -15.72 -1.68
CA GLU A 56 -12.66 -16.19 -0.62
C GLU A 56 -11.97 -16.36 0.75
N ASN A 57 -10.64 -16.48 0.76
CA ASN A 57 -9.83 -16.67 1.97
C ASN A 57 -9.35 -15.33 2.56
N GLY A 58 -9.44 -14.23 1.82
CA GLY A 58 -9.16 -12.89 2.31
C GLY A 58 -8.34 -12.05 1.33
N ILE A 59 -7.51 -11.16 1.90
CA ILE A 59 -6.71 -10.18 1.15
C ILE A 59 -5.22 -10.51 1.35
N ALA A 60 -4.50 -10.72 0.25
CA ALA A 60 -3.06 -10.93 0.22
C ALA A 60 -2.36 -9.73 -0.42
N LEU A 61 -1.63 -8.94 0.37
CA LEU A 61 -0.83 -7.83 -0.15
C LEU A 61 0.27 -8.32 -1.10
N LEU A 62 0.41 -7.66 -2.24
CA LEU A 62 1.52 -7.91 -3.14
C LEU A 62 2.78 -7.22 -2.63
N ALA A 63 3.88 -7.97 -2.67
CA ALA A 63 5.22 -7.52 -2.29
C ALA A 63 6.21 -8.02 -3.37
N PRO A 64 7.34 -7.32 -3.55
CA PRO A 64 8.41 -7.81 -4.41
C PRO A 64 8.97 -9.14 -3.87
N ASP A 65 9.53 -9.96 -4.75
CA ASP A 65 10.13 -11.26 -4.39
C ASP A 65 11.48 -11.11 -3.67
N LYS A 66 12.05 -9.90 -3.67
CA LYS A 66 13.32 -9.53 -3.03
C LYS A 66 13.18 -8.13 -2.42
N GLU A 67 14.06 -7.82 -1.48
CA GLU A 67 14.18 -6.46 -0.96
C GLU A 67 14.57 -5.51 -2.09
N VAL A 68 13.86 -4.38 -2.17
CA VAL A 68 14.07 -3.35 -3.18
C VAL A 68 14.15 -1.98 -2.52
N THR A 69 14.72 -1.01 -3.22
CA THR A 69 14.71 0.35 -2.70
C THR A 69 13.28 0.90 -2.74
N PRO A 70 12.78 1.54 -1.65
CA PRO A 70 11.49 2.21 -1.67
C PRO A 70 11.38 3.19 -2.84
N GLY A 71 10.26 3.14 -3.58
CA GLY A 71 10.06 3.94 -4.80
C GLY A 71 10.52 3.28 -6.10
N SER A 72 11.05 2.05 -6.04
CA SER A 72 11.35 1.26 -7.24
C SER A 72 10.10 1.14 -8.14
N LYS A 73 10.28 1.40 -9.44
CA LYS A 73 9.19 1.34 -10.42
C LYS A 73 8.88 -0.12 -10.78
N ILE A 74 7.59 -0.43 -10.88
CA ILE A 74 7.11 -1.71 -11.38
C ILE A 74 6.98 -1.63 -12.90
N SER A 75 7.37 -2.70 -13.60
CA SER A 75 7.37 -2.82 -15.07
C SER A 75 6.57 -4.02 -15.53
#